data_AF-A0A6L6GI54-F1
#
_entry.id   AF-A0A6L6GI54-F1
#
_cell.length_a   1.000
_cell.length_b   1.000
_cell.length_c   1.000
_cell.angle_alpha   90.00
_cell.angle_beta   90.00
_cell.angle_gamma   90.00
#
_symmetry.space_group_name_H-M   'P 1'
#
loop_
_entity.id
_entity.type
_entity.pdbx_description
1 polymer ?
#
loop_
_entity_poly.entity_id
_entity_poly.type
_entity_poly.pdbx_seq_one_letter_code
_entity_poly.pdbx_strand_id
1 'polypeptide(L)' 'MNNSTNYVKQIKNAKRGGYTPTVAKDINKHKIQKAIRLIDEWRKLAMELKPQLQLDTAFTLEECAQDLDRILRSK' A
#
# COMPACT_ATOMS: atom_id res chain seq x y z
N MET A 1 -8.69 -9.02 -18.11
CA MET A 1 -8.55 -9.49 -16.71
C MET A 1 -8.03 -10.94 -16.72
N ASN A 2 -6.76 -11.16 -16.35
CA ASN A 2 -6.09 -12.48 -16.38
C ASN A 2 -6.28 -13.25 -15.06
N ASN A 3 -7.53 -13.45 -14.62
CA ASN A 3 -7.83 -14.19 -13.39
C ASN A 3 -7.43 -15.66 -13.49
N SER A 4 -7.54 -16.26 -14.68
CA SER A 4 -7.19 -17.68 -14.90
C SER A 4 -5.68 -17.93 -14.80
N THR A 5 -4.85 -17.02 -15.31
CA THR A 5 -3.38 -17.17 -15.29
C THR A 5 -2.83 -17.10 -13.86
N ASN A 6 -3.44 -16.27 -13.01
CA ASN A 6 -3.10 -16.18 -11.60
C ASN A 6 -3.53 -17.42 -10.83
N TYR A 7 -4.75 -17.92 -11.09
CA TYR A 7 -5.26 -19.16 -10.46
C TYR A 7 -4.37 -20.37 -10.77
N VAL A 8 -3.96 -20.56 -12.03
CA VAL A 8 -3.06 -21.65 -12.44
C VAL A 8 -1.70 -21.58 -11.73
N LYS A 9 -1.14 -20.38 -11.56
CA LYS A 9 0.11 -20.19 -10.82
C LYS A 9 -0.04 -20.50 -9.33
N GLN A 10 -1.17 -20.13 -8.72
CA GLN A 10 -1.47 -20.44 -7.31
C GLN A 10 -1.56 -21.95 -7.08
N ILE A 11 -2.30 -22.67 -7.94
CA ILE A 11 -2.41 -24.15 -7.88
C ILE A 11 -1.05 -24.81 -8.07
N LYS A 12 -0.23 -24.33 -9.01
CA LYS A 12 1.11 -24.88 -9.27
C LYS A 12 2.07 -24.67 -8.09
N ASN A 13 2.00 -23.53 -7.42
CA ASN A 13 2.80 -23.25 -6.23
C ASN A 13 2.35 -24.08 -5.02
N ALA A 14 1.04 -24.22 -4.82
CA ALA A 14 0.47 -25.08 -3.78
C ALA A 14 0.88 -26.56 -3.97
N LYS A 15 0.79 -27.08 -5.20
CA LYS A 15 1.20 -28.47 -5.54
C LYS A 15 2.69 -28.74 -5.36
N ARG A 16 3.55 -27.72 -5.39
CA ARG A 16 5.00 -27.85 -5.18
C ARG A 16 5.41 -27.77 -3.70
N GLY A 17 4.46 -27.80 -2.76
CA GLY A 17 4.71 -27.61 -1.34
C GLY A 17 4.96 -26.16 -0.94
N GLY A 18 4.75 -25.20 -1.85
CA GLY A 18 4.84 -23.79 -1.59
C GLY A 18 3.59 -23.24 -0.89
N TYR A 19 3.74 -22.08 -0.25
CA TYR A 19 2.65 -21.37 0.43
C TYR A 19 1.45 -21.15 -0.49
N THR A 20 0.28 -21.67 -0.10
CA THR A 20 -0.99 -21.42 -0.81
C THR A 20 -1.52 -20.06 -0.38
N PRO A 21 -1.60 -19.05 -1.28
CA PRO A 21 -2.16 -17.76 -0.92
C PRO A 21 -3.63 -17.92 -0.52
N THR A 22 -3.97 -17.42 0.66
CA THR A 22 -5.32 -17.45 1.19
C THR A 22 -6.07 -16.19 0.79
N VAL A 23 -7.40 -16.25 0.76
CA VAL A 23 -8.28 -15.08 0.57
C VAL A 23 -7.90 -13.95 1.53
N ALA A 24 -7.54 -14.29 2.77
CA ALA A 24 -7.06 -13.32 3.76
C ALA A 24 -5.77 -12.59 3.32
N LYS A 25 -4.81 -13.28 2.71
CA LYS A 25 -3.57 -12.67 2.20
C LYS A 25 -3.85 -11.72 1.04
N ASP A 26 -4.73 -12.11 0.12
CA ASP A 26 -5.09 -11.26 -1.03
C ASP A 26 -5.86 -10.01 -0.58
N ILE A 27 -6.79 -10.16 0.38
CA ILE A 27 -7.47 -9.02 1.02
C ILE A 27 -6.46 -8.09 1.71
N ASN A 28 -5.51 -8.64 2.47
CA ASN A 28 -4.50 -7.83 3.15
C ASN A 28 -3.60 -7.10 2.15
N LYS A 29 -3.16 -7.76 1.07
CA LYS A 29 -2.41 -7.12 -0.01
C LYS A 29 -3.19 -5.98 -0.63
N HIS A 30 -4.48 -6.18 -0.92
CA HIS A 30 -5.34 -5.14 -1.48
C HIS A 30 -5.50 -3.95 -0.53
N LYS A 31 -5.70 -4.20 0.77
CA LYS A 31 -5.77 -3.16 1.81
C LYS A 31 -4.48 -2.34 1.89
N ILE A 32 -3.32 -2.99 1.87
CA ILE A 32 -2.00 -2.31 1.87
C ILE A 32 -1.85 -1.46 0.61
N GLN A 33 -2.18 -2.01 -0.58
CA GLN A 33 -2.13 -1.25 -1.83
C GLN A 33 -3.05 -0.03 -1.82
N LYS A 34 -4.25 -0.15 -1.24
CA LYS A 34 -5.19 0.97 -1.09
C LYS A 34 -4.64 2.03 -0.14
N ALA A 35 -4.03 1.62 0.98
CA ALA A 35 -3.41 2.54 1.93
C ALA A 35 -2.24 3.32 1.30
N ILE A 36 -1.37 2.65 0.54
CA ILE A 36 -0.26 3.31 -0.18
C ILE A 36 -0.79 4.38 -1.14
N ARG A 37 -1.85 4.07 -1.91
CA ARG A 37 -2.46 5.06 -2.81
C ARG A 37 -3.02 6.28 -2.07
N LEU A 38 -3.67 6.07 -0.94
CA LEU A 38 -4.19 7.16 -0.11
C LEU A 38 -3.06 8.04 0.46
N ILE A 39 -1.92 7.46 0.82
CA ILE A 39 -0.74 8.23 1.25
C ILE A 39 -0.21 9.10 0.11
N ASP A 40 -0.14 8.56 -1.12
CA ASP A 40 0.32 9.34 -2.28
C ASP A 40 -0.64 10.50 -2.62
N GLU A 41 -1.96 10.27 -2.52
CA GLU A 41 -2.97 11.33 -2.67
C GLU A 41 -2.83 12.39 -1.58
N TRP A 42 -2.61 11.98 -0.34
CA TRP A 42 -2.36 12.90 0.76
C TRP A 42 -1.09 13.73 0.55
N ARG A 43 0.03 13.12 0.13
CA ARG A 43 1.27 13.85 -0.19
C ARG A 43 1.06 14.92 -1.26
N LYS A 44 0.29 14.60 -2.32
CA LYS A 44 -0.06 15.57 -3.37
C LYS A 44 -0.85 16.75 -2.81
N LEU A 45 -1.89 16.45 -2.03
CA LEU A 45 -2.71 17.49 -1.40
C LEU A 45 -1.87 18.37 -0.45
N ALA A 46 -0.97 17.77 0.34
CA ALA A 46 -0.08 18.51 1.23
C ALA A 46 0.89 19.42 0.45
N MET A 47 1.41 18.97 -0.70
CA MET A 47 2.22 19.82 -1.58
C MET A 47 1.43 20.98 -2.18
N GLU A 48 0.19 20.75 -2.62
CA GLU A 48 -0.69 21.80 -3.16
C GLU A 48 -1.04 22.85 -2.09
N LEU A 49 -1.24 22.41 -0.86
CA LEU A 49 -1.53 23.29 0.28
C LEU A 49 -0.28 23.94 0.88
N LYS A 50 0.92 23.44 0.58
CA LYS A 50 2.20 23.94 1.13
C LYS A 50 2.39 25.46 1.01
N PRO A 51 2.01 26.14 -0.08
CA PRO A 51 2.12 27.60 -0.18
C PRO A 51 1.18 28.36 0.78
N GLN A 52 0.13 27.71 1.26
CA GLN A 52 -0.93 28.29 2.11
C GLN A 52 -0.82 27.81 3.57
N LEU A 53 -0.04 26.76 3.82
CA LEU A 53 0.22 26.19 5.14
C LEU A 53 1.36 26.91 5.84
N GLN A 54 1.24 27.09 7.16
CA GLN A 54 2.38 27.41 7.99
C GLN A 54 3.45 26.33 7.84
N LEU A 55 4.73 26.73 7.79
CA LEU A 55 5.87 25.84 7.54
C LEU A 55 5.79 24.58 8.42
N ASP A 56 5.53 24.76 9.72
CA ASP A 56 5.50 23.70 10.73
C ASP A 56 4.42 22.64 10.45
N THR A 57 3.25 23.07 9.96
CA THR A 57 2.16 22.15 9.59
C THR A 57 2.51 21.33 8.36
N ALA A 58 3.16 21.93 7.36
CA ALA A 58 3.59 21.21 6.16
C ALA A 58 4.66 20.15 6.47
N PHE A 59 5.60 20.45 7.37
CA PHE A 59 6.58 19.48 7.85
C PHE A 59 5.94 18.33 8.62
N THR A 60 4.99 18.63 9.53
CA THR A 60 4.29 17.62 10.33
C THR A 60 3.51 16.63 9.46
N LEU A 61 2.85 17.11 8.38
CA LEU A 61 2.12 16.23 7.45
C LEU A 61 3.05 15.28 6.68
N GLU A 62 4.24 15.77 6.29
CA GLU A 62 5.24 14.96 5.58
C GLU A 62 5.83 13.87 6.50
N GLU A 63 6.16 14.21 7.76
CA GLU A 63 6.63 13.23 8.75
C GLU A 63 5.59 12.12 8.99
N CYS A 64 4.31 12.49 9.18
CA CYS A 64 3.22 11.52 9.30
C CYS A 64 3.10 10.60 8.07
N ALA A 65 3.25 11.15 6.86
CA ALA A 65 3.20 10.35 5.64
C ALA A 65 4.38 9.38 5.55
N GLN A 66 5.58 9.78 5.98
CA GLN A 66 6.76 8.93 6.02
C GLN A 66 6.64 7.80 7.03
N ASP A 67 6.12 8.08 8.23
CA ASP A 67 5.89 7.07 9.27
C ASP A 67 4.87 6.02 8.83
N LEU A 68 3.78 6.43 8.19
CA LEU A 68 2.79 5.49 7.66
C LEU A 68 3.36 4.61 6.56
N ASP A 69 4.16 5.18 5.66
CA ASP A 69 4.82 4.44 4.58
C ASP A 69 5.82 3.42 5.17
N ARG A 70 6.55 3.79 6.23
CA ARG A 70 7.46 2.91 6.97
C ARG A 70 6.71 1.74 7.64
N ILE A 71 5.61 2.01 8.35
CA ILE A 71 4.78 0.98 9.01
C ILE A 71 4.19 0.01 7.99
N LEU A 72 3.79 0.49 6.82
CA LEU A 72 3.22 -0.35 5.77
C LEU A 72 4.27 -1.22 5.07
N ARG A 73 5.53 -0.75 4.98
CA ARG A 73 6.64 -1.47 4.33
C ARG A 73 7.45 -2.37 5.26
N SER A 74 7.32 -2.19 6.59
CA SER A 74 8.03 -3.02 7.57
C SER A 74 7.35 -4.36 7.87
N LYS A 75 6.28 -4.73 7.15
CA LYS A 75 5.59 -6.03 7.25
C LYS A 75 5.89 -6.91 6.03
#